data_AF-A0A673G6N5-F1
#
_entry.id   AF-A0A673G6N5-F1
#
_cell.length_a   1.000
_cell.length_b   1.000
_cell.length_c   1.000
_cell.angle_alpha   90.00
_cell.angle_beta   90.00
_cell.angle_gamma   90.00
#
_symmetry.space_group_name_H-M   'P 1'
#
loop_
_entity.id
_entity.type
_entity.pdbx_description
1 polymer ?
#
loop_
_entity_poly.entity_id
_entity_poly.type
_entity_poly.pdbx_seq_one_letter_code
_entity_poly.pdbx_strand_id
1 'polypeptide(L)'
;MAEQEPTPEQLAAIAAENEDSEAVNYKPPAQKSLQEIQELDKEDESLRKYKEALLGNCNAIAVDKSDYMVGSYGPRPNEYEFLTPLEEAPKGMLARGTYNIKSKFTDDDKHDHLSWEWNLNIKKDWKD
;
A
#
# COMPACT_ATOMS: atom_id res chain seq x y z
N MET A 1 -14.08 -26.12 -43.15
CA MET A 1 -14.25 -25.23 -41.98
C MET A 1 -13.99 -23.84 -42.48
N ALA A 2 -15.03 -23.02 -42.65
CA ALA A 2 -14.87 -21.61 -42.98
C ALA A 2 -15.17 -20.83 -41.71
N GLU A 3 -14.14 -20.25 -41.13
CA GLU A 3 -14.24 -19.27 -40.05
C GLU A 3 -14.79 -18.00 -40.70
N GLN A 4 -16.10 -17.80 -40.61
CA GLN A 4 -16.74 -16.61 -41.15
C GLN A 4 -16.63 -15.52 -40.07
N GLU A 5 -15.63 -14.66 -40.20
CA GLU A 5 -15.43 -13.50 -39.33
C GLU A 5 -16.68 -12.60 -39.41
N PRO A 6 -17.26 -12.17 -38.27
CA PRO A 6 -18.46 -11.35 -38.27
C PRO A 6 -18.18 -10.01 -38.96
N THR A 7 -19.03 -9.62 -39.90
CA THR A 7 -18.92 -8.35 -40.62
C THR A 7 -18.96 -7.17 -39.66
N PRO A 8 -18.27 -6.06 -39.97
CA PRO A 8 -18.21 -4.88 -39.11
C PRO A 8 -19.60 -4.29 -38.78
N GLU A 9 -20.59 -4.50 -39.63
CA GLU A 9 -21.99 -4.13 -39.37
C GLU A 9 -22.65 -4.97 -38.27
N GLN A 10 -22.30 -6.26 -38.15
CA GLN A 10 -22.78 -7.13 -37.08
C GLN A 10 -22.15 -6.71 -35.74
N LEU A 11 -20.85 -6.37 -35.75
CA LEU A 11 -20.15 -5.80 -34.60
C LEU A 11 -20.77 -4.47 -34.15
N ALA A 12 -21.13 -3.61 -35.09
CA ALA A 12 -21.78 -2.33 -34.81
C ALA A 12 -23.20 -2.53 -34.24
N ALA A 13 -23.96 -3.51 -34.75
CA ALA A 13 -25.29 -3.83 -34.23
C ALA A 13 -25.24 -4.40 -32.79
N ILE A 14 -24.28 -5.28 -32.49
CA ILE A 14 -24.07 -5.83 -31.13
C ILE A 14 -23.63 -4.72 -30.16
N ALA A 15 -22.80 -3.79 -30.63
CA ALA A 15 -22.38 -2.62 -29.85
C ALA A 15 -23.55 -1.65 -29.60
N ALA A 16 -24.39 -1.41 -30.60
CA ALA A 16 -25.56 -0.55 -30.47
C ALA A 16 -26.66 -1.15 -29.56
N GLU A 17 -26.79 -2.49 -29.52
CA GLU A 17 -27.72 -3.17 -28.60
C GLU A 17 -27.23 -3.17 -27.14
N ASN A 18 -25.90 -3.12 -26.92
CA ASN A 18 -25.29 -2.88 -25.60
C ASN A 18 -25.27 -1.38 -25.21
N GLU A 19 -25.75 -0.50 -26.08
CA GLU A 19 -25.85 0.95 -25.84
C GLU A 19 -27.14 1.34 -25.14
N ASP A 20 -27.95 0.38 -24.69
CA ASP A 20 -28.95 0.59 -23.64
C ASP A 20 -28.22 0.73 -22.29
N SER A 21 -27.47 1.83 -22.18
CA SER A 21 -26.99 2.35 -20.91
C SER A 21 -28.19 2.93 -20.18
N GLU A 22 -29.03 2.06 -19.61
CA GLU A 22 -29.71 2.43 -18.37
C GLU A 22 -28.60 2.89 -17.45
N ALA A 23 -28.46 4.21 -17.27
CA ALA A 23 -27.48 4.79 -16.38
C ALA A 23 -27.82 4.31 -14.97
N VAL A 24 -27.31 3.13 -14.63
CA VAL A 24 -27.41 2.55 -13.30
C VAL A 24 -26.84 3.62 -12.37
N ASN A 25 -27.73 4.22 -11.59
CA ASN A 25 -27.43 5.36 -10.72
C ASN A 25 -26.61 4.87 -9.51
N TYR A 26 -25.44 4.33 -9.80
CA TYR A 26 -24.52 3.78 -8.84
C TYR A 26 -23.97 4.92 -8.00
N LYS A 27 -24.26 4.88 -6.69
CA LYS A 27 -23.66 5.80 -5.73
C LYS A 27 -22.41 5.13 -5.17
N PRO A 28 -21.20 5.60 -5.51
CA PRO A 28 -19.99 5.03 -4.94
C PRO A 28 -20.04 5.16 -3.41
N PRO A 29 -19.61 4.11 -2.67
CA PRO A 29 -19.53 4.17 -1.23
C PRO A 29 -18.49 5.22 -0.80
N ALA A 30 -18.61 5.68 0.43
CA ALA A 30 -17.60 6.55 1.04
C ALA A 30 -16.22 5.88 0.98
N GLN A 31 -15.18 6.66 0.66
CA GLN A 31 -13.81 6.18 0.68
C GLN A 31 -13.42 5.85 2.12
N LYS A 32 -13.02 4.59 2.36
CA LYS A 32 -12.52 4.10 3.65
C LYS A 32 -11.14 3.50 3.47
N SER A 33 -10.26 3.70 4.46
CA SER A 33 -8.93 3.09 4.47
C SER A 33 -9.00 1.62 4.88
N LEU A 34 -8.05 0.79 4.41
CA LEU A 34 -7.99 -0.64 4.76
C LEU A 34 -7.92 -0.86 6.28
N GLN A 35 -7.23 0.02 7.02
CA GLN A 35 -7.14 -0.03 8.48
C GLN A 35 -8.52 0.12 9.15
N GLU A 36 -9.31 1.10 8.70
CA GLU A 36 -10.66 1.34 9.22
C GLU A 36 -11.58 0.14 8.94
N ILE A 37 -11.46 -0.45 7.74
CA ILE A 37 -12.24 -1.64 7.38
C ILE A 37 -11.90 -2.83 8.30
N GLN A 38 -10.63 -3.00 8.69
CA GLN A 38 -10.20 -4.07 9.59
C GLN A 38 -10.56 -3.83 11.06
N GLU A 39 -10.57 -2.57 11.50
CA GLU A 39 -10.89 -2.21 12.88
C GLU A 39 -12.40 -2.25 13.16
N LEU A 40 -13.22 -1.93 12.15
CA LEU A 40 -14.66 -2.16 12.22
C LEU A 40 -14.95 -3.63 12.55
N ASP A 41 -15.85 -3.88 13.50
CA ASP A 41 -16.31 -5.22 13.87
C ASP A 41 -15.19 -6.20 14.28
N LYS A 42 -14.13 -5.69 14.93
CA LYS A 42 -13.00 -6.50 15.40
C LYS A 42 -13.41 -7.68 16.31
N GLU A 43 -14.56 -7.58 16.95
CA GLU A 43 -15.10 -8.59 17.85
C GLU A 43 -15.89 -9.69 17.12
N ASP A 44 -16.24 -9.49 15.84
CA ASP A 44 -17.01 -10.46 15.05
C ASP A 44 -16.10 -11.37 14.23
N GLU A 45 -16.04 -12.64 14.64
CA GLU A 45 -15.17 -13.65 14.01
C GLU A 45 -15.54 -13.91 12.54
N SER A 46 -16.82 -13.83 12.18
CA SER A 46 -17.29 -14.11 10.82
C SER A 46 -16.88 -12.99 9.88
N LEU A 47 -17.04 -11.75 10.31
CA LEU A 47 -16.60 -10.56 9.58
C LEU A 47 -15.08 -10.50 9.44
N ARG A 48 -14.33 -10.92 10.46
CA ARG A 48 -12.87 -11.04 10.36
C ARG A 48 -12.44 -12.07 9.32
N LYS A 49 -13.02 -13.27 9.32
CA LYS A 49 -12.76 -14.32 8.31
C LYS A 49 -13.13 -13.85 6.91
N TYR A 50 -14.25 -13.14 6.77
CA TYR A 50 -14.69 -12.59 5.49
C TYR A 50 -13.73 -11.51 4.96
N LYS A 51 -13.32 -10.58 5.82
CA LYS A 51 -12.33 -9.55 5.49
C LYS A 51 -11.00 -10.18 5.09
N GLU A 52 -10.52 -11.15 5.86
CA GLU A 52 -9.29 -11.90 5.57
C GLU A 52 -9.37 -12.68 4.24
N ALA A 53 -10.53 -13.26 3.91
CA ALA A 53 -10.72 -13.96 2.64
C ALA A 53 -10.70 -13.03 1.42
N LEU A 54 -11.23 -11.80 1.55
CA LEU A 54 -11.27 -10.82 0.46
C LEU A 54 -9.97 -10.02 0.30
N LEU A 55 -9.42 -9.55 1.41
CA LEU A 55 -8.19 -8.75 1.44
C LEU A 55 -6.95 -9.65 1.36
N GLY A 56 -7.08 -10.96 1.61
CA GLY A 56 -5.96 -11.85 1.83
C GLY A 56 -5.20 -11.47 3.11
N ASN A 57 -4.05 -12.10 3.33
CA ASN A 57 -3.10 -11.68 4.35
C ASN A 57 -2.34 -10.40 3.93
N CYS A 58 -3.05 -9.41 3.35
CA CYS A 58 -2.44 -8.22 2.79
C CYS A 58 -1.79 -7.38 3.90
N ASN A 59 -0.50 -7.62 4.08
CA ASN A 59 0.41 -6.80 4.85
C ASN A 59 0.71 -5.48 4.13
N ALA A 60 -0.27 -4.90 3.41
CA ALA A 60 -0.20 -3.56 2.82
C ALA A 60 -0.70 -2.50 3.82
N ILE A 61 -0.50 -2.77 5.11
CA ILE A 61 -0.81 -1.89 6.22
C ILE A 61 0.53 -1.31 6.66
N ALA A 62 0.58 0.00 6.90
CA ALA A 62 1.73 0.61 7.56
C ALA A 62 1.92 -0.10 8.92
N VAL A 63 2.88 -1.02 8.96
CA VAL A 63 3.09 -1.91 10.11
C VAL A 63 3.79 -1.16 11.26
N ASP A 64 4.56 -0.14 10.91
CA ASP A 64 5.35 0.67 11.81
C ASP A 64 5.50 2.09 11.28
N LYS A 65 5.55 3.06 12.20
CA LYS A 65 5.95 4.44 11.92
C LYS A 65 6.98 4.86 12.96
N SER A 66 8.21 5.03 12.50
CA SER A 66 9.32 5.53 13.32
C SER A 66 9.66 6.96 12.91
N ASP A 67 9.69 7.87 13.90
CA ASP A 67 10.04 9.28 13.73
C ASP A 67 11.29 9.58 14.58
N TYR A 68 12.31 10.15 13.95
CA TYR A 68 13.60 10.43 14.57
C TYR A 68 13.87 11.93 14.55
N MET A 69 13.74 12.57 15.72
CA MET A 69 14.11 13.98 15.86
C MET A 69 15.63 14.13 15.87
N VAL A 70 16.17 14.51 14.72
CA VAL A 70 17.61 14.72 14.51
C VAL A 70 18.08 16.06 15.11
N GLY A 71 17.18 17.04 15.26
CA GLY A 71 17.43 18.38 15.82
C GLY A 71 17.82 19.43 14.78
N SER A 72 18.06 20.66 15.23
CA SER A 72 18.45 21.79 14.36
C SER A 72 19.98 21.86 14.22
N TYR A 73 20.45 21.81 12.97
CA TYR A 73 21.87 21.87 12.65
C TYR A 73 22.22 23.19 11.94
N GLY A 74 23.26 23.87 12.42
CA GLY A 74 23.77 25.09 11.78
C GLY A 74 24.59 24.79 10.51
N PRO A 75 24.82 25.77 9.63
CA PRO A 75 25.68 25.57 8.47
C PRO A 75 27.14 25.36 8.92
N ARG A 76 27.73 24.23 8.53
CA ARG A 76 29.15 23.93 8.77
C ARG A 76 29.76 23.25 7.53
N PRO A 77 31.08 23.34 7.32
CA PRO A 77 31.74 22.72 6.17
C PRO A 77 31.89 21.19 6.27
N ASN A 78 31.70 20.60 7.45
CA ASN A 78 31.84 19.17 7.71
C ASN A 78 30.47 18.48 7.84
N GLU A 79 30.36 17.23 7.40
CA GLU A 79 29.10 16.47 7.41
C GLU A 79 28.62 16.16 8.83
N TYR A 80 27.30 16.15 9.06
CA TYR A 80 26.67 15.78 10.33
C TYR A 80 26.48 14.27 10.45
N GLU A 81 26.93 13.72 11.57
CA GLU A 81 26.74 12.31 11.92
C GLU A 81 25.72 12.24 13.06
N PHE A 82 24.61 11.55 12.80
CA PHE A 82 23.59 11.27 13.79
C PHE A 82 23.42 9.75 13.88
N LEU A 83 23.46 9.23 15.10
CA LEU A 83 23.26 7.82 15.39
C LEU A 83 21.86 7.64 15.97
N THR A 84 20.99 6.96 15.23
CA THR A 84 19.68 6.54 15.75
C THR A 84 19.87 5.57 16.93
N PRO A 85 18.94 5.54 17.90
CA PRO A 85 18.97 4.54 18.96
C PRO A 85 18.96 3.11 18.37
N LEU A 86 19.49 2.17 19.13
CA LEU A 86 19.53 0.77 18.72
C LEU A 86 18.10 0.22 18.62
N GLU A 87 17.66 -0.10 17.40
CA GLU A 87 16.43 -0.86 17.16
C GLU A 87 16.73 -2.34 16.91
N GLU A 88 15.98 -3.22 17.56
CA GLU A 88 16.03 -4.65 17.23
C GLU A 88 15.14 -4.94 16.02
N ALA A 89 15.73 -5.51 14.97
CA ALA A 89 14.97 -5.99 13.82
C ALA A 89 13.89 -6.99 14.28
N PRO A 90 12.65 -6.89 13.76
CA PRO A 90 11.56 -7.76 14.18
C PRO A 90 11.89 -9.22 13.84
N LYS A 91 11.85 -10.09 14.85
CA LYS A 91 12.17 -11.52 14.75
C LYS A 91 10.88 -12.34 14.81
N GLY A 92 10.75 -13.32 13.92
CA GLY A 92 9.62 -14.27 13.95
C GLY A 92 9.18 -14.70 12.57
N MET A 93 8.39 -15.78 12.46
CA MET A 93 7.88 -16.25 11.17
C MET A 93 6.96 -15.22 10.49
N LEU A 94 6.23 -14.44 11.28
CA LEU A 94 5.29 -13.41 10.80
C LEU A 94 5.98 -12.11 10.34
N ALA A 95 7.19 -11.85 10.82
CA ALA A 95 7.99 -10.66 10.48
C ALA A 95 8.96 -10.90 9.30
N ARG A 96 8.93 -12.10 8.71
CA ARG A 96 9.72 -12.41 7.51
C ARG A 96 8.89 -12.10 6.29
N GLY A 97 9.42 -11.27 5.41
CA GLY A 97 8.70 -10.80 4.24
C GLY A 97 9.40 -9.63 3.57
N THR A 98 8.74 -9.11 2.54
CA THR A 98 9.16 -7.88 1.87
C THR A 98 8.41 -6.72 2.49
N TYR A 99 9.16 -5.77 3.01
CA TYR A 99 8.68 -4.49 3.52
C TYR A 99 8.96 -3.42 2.49
N ASN A 100 7.96 -2.59 2.23
CA ASN A 100 8.14 -1.35 1.50
C ASN A 100 8.25 -0.22 2.53
N ILE A 101 9.41 0.42 2.60
CA ILE A 101 9.70 1.50 3.53
C ILE A 101 9.71 2.81 2.76
N LYS A 102 8.96 3.78 3.27
CA LYS A 102 8.97 5.16 2.80
C LYS A 102 9.68 6.01 3.84
N SER A 103 10.84 6.53 3.48
CA SER A 103 11.64 7.39 4.35
C SER A 103 11.53 8.83 3.85
N LYS A 104 11.39 9.76 4.79
CA LYS A 104 11.27 11.19 4.52
C LYS A 104 12.08 11.98 5.54
N PHE A 105 12.87 12.93 5.06
CA PHE A 105 13.46 14.00 5.87
C PHE A 105 12.61 15.26 5.75
N THR A 106 12.07 15.70 6.89
CA THR A 106 11.27 16.93 7.01
C THR A 106 11.73 17.72 8.23
N ASP A 107 11.58 19.04 8.17
CA ASP A 107 11.86 19.95 9.29
C ASP A 107 10.54 20.59 9.83
N ASP A 108 10.62 21.47 10.84
CA ASP A 108 9.47 22.15 11.48
C ASP A 108 8.72 23.06 10.50
N ASP A 109 9.43 23.64 9.54
CA ASP A 109 8.87 24.42 8.42
C ASP A 109 8.09 23.57 7.39
N LYS A 110 7.92 22.26 7.63
CA LYS A 110 7.27 21.28 6.75
C LYS A 110 7.93 21.15 5.38
N HIS A 111 9.18 21.58 5.25
CA HIS A 111 9.96 21.43 4.03
C HIS A 111 10.33 19.95 3.83
N ASP A 112 10.01 19.40 2.66
CA ASP A 112 10.47 18.07 2.26
C ASP A 112 11.89 18.19 1.70
N HIS A 113 12.89 17.82 2.50
CA HIS A 113 14.28 17.86 2.06
C HIS A 113 14.60 16.66 1.16
N LEU A 114 14.09 15.49 1.51
CA LEU A 114 14.31 14.27 0.76
C LEU A 114 13.25 13.24 1.13
N SER A 115 12.59 12.66 0.14
CA SER A 115 11.69 11.53 0.27
C SER A 115 12.14 10.41 -0.66
N TRP A 116 12.28 9.19 -0.14
CA TRP A 116 12.64 8.02 -0.93
C TRP A 116 11.97 6.76 -0.43
N GLU A 117 11.81 5.81 -1.33
CA GLU A 117 11.18 4.53 -1.07
C GLU A 117 12.17 3.41 -1.34
N TRP A 118 12.22 2.44 -0.44
CA TRP A 118 13.12 1.30 -0.54
C TRP A 118 12.46 0.03 -0.02
N ASN A 119 12.92 -1.11 -0.51
CA ASN A 119 12.35 -2.40 -0.12
C ASN A 119 13.35 -3.16 0.74
N LEU A 120 12.94 -3.57 1.94
CA LEU A 120 13.72 -4.43 2.82
C LEU A 120 13.12 -5.82 2.80
N ASN A 121 13.94 -6.84 2.56
CA ASN A 121 13.50 -8.23 2.63
C ASN A 121 14.12 -8.90 3.85
N ILE A 122 13.30 -9.20 4.86
CA ILE A 122 13.75 -9.88 6.07
C ILE A 122 13.66 -11.39 5.85
N LYS A 123 14.83 -12.04 5.78
CA LYS A 123 14.98 -13.49 5.65
C LYS A 123 15.46 -14.12 6.95
N LYS A 124 15.30 -15.44 7.05
CA LYS A 124 15.86 -16.23 8.17
C LYS A 124 17.39 -16.27 8.12
N ASP A 125 17.93 -16.37 6.91
CA ASP A 125 19.33 -16.59 6.63
C ASP A 125 19.87 -15.38 5.85
N TRP A 126 21.08 -14.96 6.19
CA TRP A 126 21.78 -13.91 5.47
C TRP A 126 22.40 -14.55 4.22
N LYS A 127 22.16 -13.98 3.04
CA LYS A 127 22.96 -14.35 1.88
C LYS A 127 24.34 -13.72 2.06
N ASP A 128 25.37 -14.55 2.07
CA ASP A 128 26.78 -14.14 1.91
C ASP A 128 26.96 -13.35 0.61
#